data_AF-A0A835IHX5-F1
#
_entry.id   AF-A0A835IHX5-F1
#
_cell.length_a   1.000
_cell.length_b   1.000
_cell.length_c   1.000
_cell.angle_alpha   90.00
_cell.angle_beta   90.00
_cell.angle_gamma   90.00
#
_symmetry.space_group_name_H-M   'P 1'
#
loop_
_entity.id
_entity.type
_entity.pdbx_description
1 polymer ?
#
loop_
_entity_poly.entity_id
_entity_poly.type
_entity_poly.pdbx_seq_one_letter_code
_entity_poly.pdbx_strand_id
1 'polypeptide(L)'
;MFGHENVTRCEGSLLHFKSDAPEEKWMLLPEHGYLAVSKYSVAIVYFSMAGCHTFLPLKSAFNENDYKVIGIGRVPNHFLKLNLEANCPMPKIATFWEKHHREIANEWKSYFMSRFDAFPLASLQR
;
A
#
# COMPACT_ATOMS: atom_id res chain seq x y z
N MET A 1 -1.01 -2.65 -22.84
CA MET A 1 -0.33 -1.38 -23.17
C MET A 1 -0.71 -0.34 -22.10
N PHE A 2 -0.41 -0.61 -20.82
CA PHE A 2 -0.72 0.28 -19.67
C PHE A 2 0.43 0.36 -18.64
N GLY A 3 1.41 -0.55 -18.70
CA GLY A 3 2.52 -0.59 -17.74
C GLY A 3 3.60 0.48 -17.97
N HIS A 4 3.90 0.81 -19.24
CA HIS A 4 4.99 1.74 -19.57
C HIS A 4 4.67 3.18 -19.12
N GLU A 5 3.45 3.66 -19.38
CA GLU A 5 2.99 4.99 -18.95
C GLU A 5 3.01 5.12 -17.42
N ASN A 6 2.58 4.06 -16.71
CA ASN A 6 2.60 4.03 -15.25
C ASN A 6 4.02 4.06 -14.68
N VAL A 7 4.99 3.38 -15.33
CA VAL A 7 6.39 3.41 -14.94
C VAL A 7 6.97 4.81 -15.14
N THR A 8 6.82 5.41 -16.32
CA THR A 8 7.32 6.76 -16.61
C THR A 8 6.73 7.79 -15.64
N ARG A 9 5.44 7.67 -15.29
CA ARG A 9 4.80 8.55 -14.31
C ARG A 9 5.37 8.37 -12.90
N CYS A 10 5.61 7.13 -12.46
CA CYS A 10 6.22 6.86 -11.16
C CYS A 10 7.65 7.39 -11.09
N GLU A 11 8.46 7.11 -12.10
CA GLU A 11 9.83 7.65 -12.20
C GLU A 11 9.81 9.18 -12.19
N GLY A 12 8.91 9.79 -12.95
CA GLY A 12 8.74 11.22 -12.99
C GLY A 12 8.46 11.84 -11.63
N SER A 13 7.70 11.16 -10.76
CA SER A 13 7.38 11.60 -9.40
C SER A 13 8.55 11.37 -8.44
N LEU A 14 9.21 10.20 -8.52
CA LEU A 14 10.35 9.83 -7.67
C LEU A 14 11.60 10.69 -7.93
N LEU A 15 11.78 11.16 -9.16
CA LEU A 15 12.92 11.99 -9.55
C LEU A 15 12.71 13.49 -9.28
N HIS A 16 11.56 13.89 -8.74
CA HIS A 16 11.27 15.29 -8.41
C HIS A 16 11.66 15.61 -6.95
N PHE A 17 12.76 16.34 -6.76
CA PHE A 17 13.30 16.68 -5.42
C PHE A 17 13.81 18.12 -5.27
N LYS A 18 13.63 18.99 -6.28
CA LYS A 18 14.23 20.33 -6.31
C LYS A 18 13.28 21.48 -5.92
N SER A 19 12.01 21.19 -5.67
CA SER A 19 10.98 22.16 -5.29
C SER A 19 9.76 21.44 -4.71
N ASP A 20 8.77 22.21 -4.26
CA ASP A 20 7.42 21.68 -4.05
C ASP A 20 6.97 20.90 -5.28
N ALA A 21 6.39 19.73 -5.04
CA ALA A 21 5.93 18.83 -6.10
C ALA A 21 4.61 19.37 -6.66
N PRO A 22 4.53 19.69 -7.96
CA PRO A 22 3.25 19.95 -8.59
C PRO A 22 2.41 18.66 -8.62
N GLU A 23 1.10 18.78 -8.86
CA GLU A 23 0.16 17.65 -8.74
C GLU A 23 0.54 16.45 -9.61
N GLU A 24 1.10 16.70 -10.79
CA GLU A 24 1.53 15.65 -11.73
C GLU A 24 2.74 14.84 -11.22
N LYS A 25 3.38 15.32 -10.15
CA LYS A 25 4.53 14.70 -9.47
C LYS A 25 4.16 14.14 -8.11
N TRP A 26 2.90 14.22 -7.70
CA TRP A 26 2.46 13.67 -6.43
C TRP A 26 2.51 12.14 -6.43
N MET A 27 2.58 11.59 -5.22
CA MET A 27 2.50 10.15 -5.02
C MET A 27 1.16 9.61 -5.53
N LEU A 28 1.23 8.51 -6.29
CA LEU A 28 0.08 7.81 -6.83
C LEU A 28 0.04 6.41 -6.25
N LEU A 29 -1.04 6.11 -5.51
CA LEU A 29 -1.38 4.75 -5.11
C LEU A 29 -2.33 4.15 -6.16
N PRO A 30 -2.12 2.88 -6.57
CA PRO A 30 -1.31 1.85 -5.89
C PRO A 30 0.20 1.80 -6.22
N GLU A 31 0.66 2.41 -7.31
CA GLU A 31 1.98 2.11 -7.89
C GLU A 31 3.16 2.45 -6.97
N HIS A 32 3.17 3.65 -6.39
CA HIS A 32 4.21 4.07 -5.46
C HIS A 32 4.12 3.30 -4.13
N GLY A 33 2.94 2.78 -3.81
CA GLY A 33 2.70 1.98 -2.61
C GLY A 33 3.58 0.76 -2.60
N TYR A 34 3.63 0.01 -3.71
CA TYR A 34 4.47 -1.19 -3.84
C TYR A 34 5.97 -0.90 -3.74
N LEU A 35 6.42 0.25 -4.26
CA LEU A 35 7.81 0.68 -4.15
C LEU A 35 8.16 1.02 -2.70
N ALA A 36 7.29 1.78 -2.01
CA ALA A 36 7.49 2.17 -0.63
C ALA A 36 7.51 0.95 0.31
N VAL A 37 6.49 0.08 0.25
CA VAL A 37 6.42 -1.12 1.11
C VAL A 37 7.61 -2.05 0.89
N SER A 38 8.06 -2.22 -0.36
CA SER A 38 9.19 -3.10 -0.66
C SER A 38 10.53 -2.49 -0.26
N LYS A 39 10.71 -1.17 -0.42
CA LYS A 39 11.96 -0.48 -0.05
C LYS A 39 12.17 -0.42 1.45
N TYR A 40 11.09 -0.19 2.21
CA TYR A 40 11.16 0.02 3.65
C TYR A 40 10.73 -1.20 4.48
N SER A 41 10.31 -2.30 3.84
CA SER A 41 9.80 -3.51 4.50
C SER A 41 8.68 -3.20 5.49
N VAL A 42 7.67 -2.47 5.02
CA VAL A 42 6.49 -2.07 5.81
C VAL A 42 5.21 -2.53 5.12
N ALA A 43 4.12 -2.66 5.86
CA ALA A 43 2.77 -2.77 5.30
C ALA A 43 2.10 -1.39 5.25
N ILE A 44 1.41 -1.08 4.15
CA ILE A 44 0.55 0.12 4.05
C ILE A 44 -0.90 -0.33 3.99
N VAL A 45 -1.71 0.16 4.92
CA VAL A 45 -3.17 0.04 4.84
C VAL A 45 -3.72 1.33 4.25
N TYR A 46 -4.38 1.20 3.12
CA TYR A 46 -4.89 2.31 2.34
C TYR A 46 -6.42 2.38 2.39
N PHE A 47 -6.94 3.56 2.70
CA PHE A 47 -8.36 3.86 2.75
C PHE A 47 -8.70 4.96 1.75
N SER A 48 -9.70 4.75 0.91
CA SER A 48 -10.19 5.78 -0.01
C SER A 48 -11.67 5.56 -0.32
N MET A 49 -12.32 6.59 -0.85
CA MET A 49 -13.71 6.48 -1.32
C MET A 49 -13.87 5.44 -2.45
N ALA A 50 -12.82 5.18 -3.23
CA ALA A 50 -12.84 4.18 -4.30
C ALA A 50 -12.62 2.75 -3.80
N GLY A 51 -12.25 2.57 -2.52
CA GLY A 51 -11.95 1.27 -1.94
C GLY A 51 -10.81 1.32 -0.92
N CYS A 52 -10.72 0.25 -0.15
CA CYS A 52 -9.69 0.06 0.88
C CYS A 52 -8.86 -1.19 0.56
N HIS A 53 -7.54 -1.09 0.67
CA HIS A 53 -6.61 -2.17 0.31
C HIS A 53 -5.38 -2.17 1.21
N THR A 54 -4.74 -3.33 1.36
CA THR A 54 -3.43 -3.45 1.99
C THR A 54 -2.34 -3.68 0.94
N PHE A 55 -1.26 -2.93 1.01
CA PHE A 55 -0.03 -3.15 0.25
C PHE A 55 1.00 -3.83 1.14
N LEU A 56 1.58 -4.91 0.65
CA LEU A 56 2.63 -5.66 1.32
C LEU A 56 3.93 -5.62 0.49
N PRO A 57 5.10 -5.80 1.10
CA PRO A 57 6.35 -5.93 0.38
C PRO A 57 6.31 -7.06 -0.65
N LEU A 58 6.90 -6.85 -1.83
CA LEU A 58 6.89 -7.87 -2.89
C LEU A 58 8.02 -8.89 -2.75
N LYS A 59 9.12 -8.54 -2.07
CA LYS A 59 10.40 -9.28 -2.17
C LYS A 59 11.13 -9.49 -0.84
N SER A 60 10.56 -9.08 0.29
CA SER A 60 11.17 -9.27 1.60
C SER A 60 10.40 -10.29 2.42
N ALA A 61 11.14 -11.08 3.21
CA ALA A 61 10.59 -11.87 4.30
C ALA A 61 9.88 -10.98 5.32
N PHE A 62 9.03 -11.58 6.14
CA PHE A 62 8.43 -10.90 7.27
C PHE A 62 9.32 -11.05 8.50
N ASN A 63 9.41 -10.00 9.32
CA ASN A 63 10.14 -10.04 10.59
C ASN A 63 9.23 -9.52 11.70
N GLU A 64 8.78 -10.43 12.57
CA GLU A 64 7.91 -10.13 13.72
C GLU A 64 8.49 -9.07 14.65
N ASN A 65 9.82 -8.99 14.75
CA ASN A 65 10.49 -8.05 15.64
C ASN A 65 10.73 -6.67 15.01
N ASP A 66 10.56 -6.54 13.69
CA ASP A 66 10.87 -5.31 12.95
C ASP A 66 9.93 -5.14 11.75
N TYR A 67 8.64 -5.04 12.05
CA TYR A 67 7.63 -4.66 11.05
C TYR A 67 6.88 -3.41 11.49
N LYS A 68 6.37 -2.67 10.50
CA LYS A 68 5.50 -1.50 10.72
C LYS A 68 4.30 -1.57 9.81
N VAL A 69 3.16 -1.13 10.35
CA VAL A 69 1.92 -0.94 9.59
C VAL A 69 1.61 0.55 9.56
N ILE A 70 1.48 1.11 8.35
CA ILE A 70 1.20 2.53 8.14
C ILE A 70 -0.20 2.66 7.56
N GLY A 71 -1.09 3.39 8.25
CA GLY A 71 -2.39 3.76 7.70
C GLY A 71 -2.27 5.01 6.82
N ILE A 72 -2.87 4.98 5.64
CA ILE A 72 -2.96 6.11 4.72
C ILE A 72 -4.42 6.26 4.29
N GLY A 73 -5.00 7.45 4.51
CA GLY A 73 -6.29 7.84 3.96
C GLY A 73 -6.10 8.76 2.75
N ARG A 74 -6.89 8.55 1.68
CA ARG A 74 -7.00 9.49 0.56
C ARG A 74 -8.30 10.27 0.64
N VAL A 75 -8.15 11.58 0.62
CA VAL A 75 -9.23 12.55 0.37
C VAL A 75 -8.92 13.28 -0.95
N PRO A 76 -9.84 14.09 -1.51
CA PRO A 76 -9.56 14.85 -2.72
C PRO A 76 -8.25 15.65 -2.57
N ASN A 77 -7.31 15.42 -3.48
CA ASN A 77 -6.02 16.12 -3.57
C ASN A 77 -5.13 16.05 -2.31
N HIS A 78 -5.31 15.03 -1.43
CA HIS A 78 -4.46 14.91 -0.25
C HIS A 78 -4.38 13.48 0.31
N PHE A 79 -3.27 13.17 0.97
CA PHE A 79 -3.06 11.94 1.73
C PHE A 79 -2.85 12.25 3.21
N LEU A 80 -3.58 11.53 4.06
CA LEU A 80 -3.50 11.64 5.51
C LEU A 80 -2.83 10.40 6.08
N LYS A 81 -1.90 10.58 7.01
CA LYS A 81 -1.43 9.47 7.85
C LYS A 81 -2.50 9.14 8.88
N LEU A 82 -2.87 7.87 8.99
CA LEU A 82 -3.82 7.38 9.97
C LEU A 82 -3.08 6.60 11.06
N ASN A 83 -3.51 6.81 12.31
CA ASN A 83 -3.08 5.98 13.43
C ASN A 83 -4.03 4.79 13.51
N LEU A 84 -3.47 3.59 13.38
CA LEU A 84 -4.22 2.35 13.46
C LEU A 84 -4.01 1.71 14.82
N GLU A 85 -5.10 1.27 15.43
CA GLU A 85 -5.04 0.49 16.66
C GLU A 85 -4.29 -0.82 16.42
N ALA A 86 -3.61 -1.30 17.46
CA ALA A 86 -2.93 -2.59 17.42
C ALA A 86 -3.94 -3.69 17.05
N ASN A 87 -3.53 -4.59 16.15
CA ASN A 87 -4.35 -5.72 15.69
C ASN A 87 -5.70 -5.35 15.06
N CYS A 88 -5.91 -4.09 14.65
CA CYS A 88 -7.17 -3.71 14.00
C CYS A 88 -7.42 -4.55 12.73
N PRO A 89 -8.68 -4.82 12.35
CA PRO A 89 -8.98 -5.45 11.06
C PRO A 89 -8.34 -4.68 9.90
N MET A 90 -7.88 -5.40 8.88
CA MET A 90 -7.19 -4.83 7.72
C MET A 90 -7.95 -5.15 6.43
N PRO A 91 -8.15 -4.19 5.52
CA PRO A 91 -8.64 -4.46 4.18
C PRO A 91 -7.79 -5.51 3.46
N LYS A 92 -8.41 -6.23 2.51
CA LYS A 92 -7.74 -7.27 1.72
C LYS A 92 -6.49 -6.75 0.99
N ILE A 93 -5.54 -7.66 0.75
CA ILE A 93 -4.33 -7.38 -0.01
C ILE A 93 -4.70 -6.92 -1.43
N ALA A 94 -4.02 -5.90 -1.93
CA ALA A 94 -4.21 -5.40 -3.29
C ALA A 94 -3.90 -6.48 -4.34
N THR A 95 -4.74 -6.60 -5.35
CA THR A 95 -4.77 -7.74 -6.30
C THR A 95 -3.48 -7.96 -7.09
N PHE A 96 -2.70 -6.90 -7.34
CA PHE A 96 -1.40 -7.01 -8.02
C PHE A 96 -0.34 -7.71 -7.18
N TRP A 97 -0.45 -7.67 -5.85
CA TRP A 97 0.51 -8.33 -4.97
C TRP A 97 0.54 -9.84 -5.22
N GLU A 98 -0.64 -10.48 -5.27
CA GLU A 98 -0.77 -11.93 -5.50
C GLU A 98 -0.12 -12.39 -6.81
N LYS A 99 -0.06 -11.52 -7.82
CA LYS A 99 0.54 -11.83 -9.13
C LYS A 99 2.05 -11.63 -9.20
N HIS A 100 2.62 -10.80 -8.33
CA HIS A 100 3.99 -10.27 -8.50
C HIS A 100 4.91 -10.46 -7.30
N HIS A 101 4.38 -10.89 -6.15
CA HIS A 101 5.19 -11.19 -4.98
C HIS A 101 6.08 -12.41 -5.22
N ARG A 102 7.23 -12.45 -4.54
CA ARG A 102 8.07 -13.65 -4.43
C ARG A 102 7.56 -14.52 -3.30
N GLU A 103 7.84 -15.81 -3.37
CA GLU A 103 7.42 -16.79 -2.36
C GLU A 103 7.78 -16.38 -0.93
N ILE A 104 8.98 -15.80 -0.72
CA ILE A 104 9.44 -15.30 0.58
C ILE A 104 8.49 -14.26 1.21
N ALA A 105 7.75 -13.50 0.39
CA ALA A 105 6.82 -12.50 0.87
C ALA A 105 5.48 -13.10 1.36
N ASN A 106 5.23 -14.39 1.15
CA ASN A 106 4.02 -15.06 1.68
C ASN A 106 3.94 -15.00 3.21
N GLU A 107 5.08 -14.90 3.89
CA GLU A 107 5.13 -14.74 5.35
C GLU A 107 4.34 -13.50 5.82
N TRP A 108 4.37 -12.40 5.06
CA TRP A 108 3.58 -11.20 5.36
C TRP A 108 2.08 -11.48 5.32
N LYS A 109 1.63 -12.23 4.30
CA LYS A 109 0.22 -12.60 4.13
C LYS A 109 -0.23 -13.55 5.24
N SER A 110 0.59 -14.57 5.54
CA SER A 110 0.30 -15.52 6.61
C SER A 110 0.17 -14.83 7.95
N TYR A 111 1.07 -13.89 8.28
CA TYR A 111 1.05 -13.16 9.54
C TYR A 111 -0.21 -12.30 9.70
N PHE A 112 -0.62 -11.59 8.64
CA PHE A 112 -1.78 -10.69 8.71
C PHE A 112 -3.13 -11.34 8.35
N MET A 113 -3.16 -12.65 8.07
CA MET A 113 -4.35 -13.35 7.57
C MET A 113 -5.58 -13.12 8.44
N SER A 114 -5.45 -13.30 9.76
CA SER A 114 -6.56 -13.13 10.72
C SER A 114 -7.14 -11.71 10.69
N ARG A 115 -6.32 -10.69 10.44
CA ARG A 115 -6.75 -9.30 10.34
C ARG A 115 -7.49 -9.03 9.03
N PHE A 116 -7.12 -9.72 7.94
CA PHE A 116 -7.85 -9.66 6.68
C PHE A 116 -9.22 -10.32 6.78
N ASP A 117 -9.30 -11.47 7.46
CA ASP A 117 -10.57 -12.20 7.65
C ASP A 117 -11.53 -11.44 8.58
N ALA A 118 -11.00 -10.71 9.56
CA ALA A 118 -11.79 -9.89 10.47
C ALA A 118 -12.34 -8.60 9.84
N PHE A 119 -11.89 -8.21 8.64
CA PHE A 119 -12.30 -6.95 8.04
C PHE A 119 -13.72 -7.03 7.47
N PRO A 120 -14.64 -6.14 7.90
CA PRO A 120 -16.03 -6.23 7.53
C PRO A 120 -16.21 -5.99 6.02
N LEU A 121 -16.84 -6.96 5.33
CA LEU A 121 -17.17 -6.86 3.91
C LEU A 121 -18.17 -5.72 3.60
N ALA A 122 -18.86 -5.19 4.63
CA ALA A 122 -19.98 -4.27 4.50
C ALA A 122 -19.62 -2.77 4.39
N SER A 123 -18.35 -2.37 4.44
CA SER A 123 -17.96 -0.96 4.32
C SER A 123 -17.90 -0.43 2.88
N LEU A 124 -18.52 -1.12 1.92
CA LEU A 124 -18.46 -0.83 0.48
C LEU A 124 -19.83 -0.62 -0.20
N GLN A 125 -20.90 -0.38 0.56
CA GLN A 125 -22.18 0.05 0.00
C GLN A 125 -22.79 1.18 0.84
N ARG A 126 -22.36 2.42 0.60
CA ARG A 126 -23.20 3.62 0.74
C ARG A 126 -22.80 4.65 -0.30
#